data_AF-A0A9E5LJ09-F1
#
_entry.id   AF-A0A9E5LJ09-F1
#
_cell.length_a   1.000
_cell.length_b   1.000
_cell.length_c   1.000
_cell.angle_alpha   90.00
_cell.angle_beta   90.00
_cell.angle_gamma   90.00
#
_symmetry.space_group_name_H-M   'P 1'
#
loop_
_entity.id
_entity.type
_entity.pdbx_description
1 polymer ?
#
loop_
_entity_poly.entity_id
_entity_poly.type
_entity_poly.pdbx_seq_one_letter_code
_entity_poly.pdbx_strand_id
1 'polypeptide(L)'
;MTTLKLALLRLNLNRRQVAFWEAKIQHAITLAATTEQFDRHSLAAEKNLVSVELTKLELLLKNKIDVAAISNQWKAASPQTRILVNFEIRHFLKDNIVFEDFDLHIIQHQHLMLRSIKSARGWLKSKRGLSNGVKATEIVHALSAIYREITHNRPEIASGPIEENNTPSLFEQLLLAALREGNIDIKPQSVRKLYSKVQKTDPSN
;
A
#
# COMPACT_ATOMS: atom_id res chain seq x y z
N MET A 1 -11.20 24.00 0.90
CA MET A 1 -11.38 22.77 1.70
C MET A 1 -11.26 21.60 0.74
N THR A 2 -10.28 20.70 0.92
CA THR A 2 -9.99 19.60 -0.01
C THR A 2 -11.15 18.60 -0.05
N THR A 3 -11.31 17.89 -1.17
CA THR A 3 -12.33 16.84 -1.31
C THR A 3 -12.07 15.70 -0.32
N LEU A 4 -10.80 15.44 0.00
CA LEU A 4 -10.37 14.47 1.00
C LEU A 4 -10.81 14.84 2.42
N LYS A 5 -10.62 16.09 2.83
CA LYS A 5 -11.06 16.58 4.14
C LYS A 5 -12.58 16.49 4.33
N LEU A 6 -13.34 16.77 3.28
CA LEU A 6 -14.80 16.58 3.29
C LEU A 6 -15.19 15.11 3.45
N ALA A 7 -14.52 14.20 2.74
CA ALA A 7 -14.79 12.76 2.85
C ALA A 7 -14.45 12.23 4.26
N LEU A 8 -13.35 12.67 4.87
CA LEU A 8 -12.97 12.30 6.23
C LEU A 8 -13.96 12.80 7.29
N LEU A 9 -14.51 14.01 7.14
CA LEU A 9 -15.53 14.53 8.06
C LEU A 9 -16.81 13.70 8.05
N ARG A 10 -17.15 13.06 6.92
CA ARG A 10 -18.31 12.16 6.81
C ARG A 10 -18.12 10.84 7.56
N LEU A 11 -16.91 10.54 8.04
CA LEU A 11 -16.62 9.40 8.92
C LEU A 11 -16.83 9.73 10.41
N ASN A 12 -17.49 10.85 10.73
CA ASN A 12 -17.76 11.31 12.11
C ASN A 12 -16.49 11.52 12.95
N LEU A 13 -15.39 11.91 12.30
CA LEU A 13 -14.11 12.21 12.95
C LEU A 13 -14.08 13.64 13.50
N ASN A 14 -13.46 13.83 14.66
CA ASN A 14 -13.20 15.17 15.18
C ASN A 14 -12.10 15.89 14.37
N ARG A 15 -11.97 17.21 14.50
CA ARG A 15 -11.03 18.02 13.70
C ARG A 15 -9.57 17.55 13.81
N ARG A 16 -9.12 17.08 14.98
CA ARG A 16 -7.76 16.59 15.18
C ARG A 16 -7.54 15.25 14.48
N GLN A 17 -8.50 14.34 14.60
CA GLN A 17 -8.48 13.06 13.89
C GLN A 17 -8.49 13.27 12.38
N VAL A 18 -9.32 14.19 11.86
CA VAL A 18 -9.35 14.52 10.43
C VAL A 18 -7.97 14.98 9.94
N ALA A 19 -7.30 15.90 10.65
CA ALA A 19 -5.97 16.36 10.26
C ALA A 19 -4.92 15.24 10.28
N PHE A 20 -4.96 14.37 11.29
CA PHE A 20 -4.07 13.21 11.38
C PHE A 20 -4.26 12.24 10.21
N TRP A 21 -5.52 11.87 9.91
CA TRP A 21 -5.83 10.94 8.83
C TRP A 21 -5.61 11.54 7.45
N GLU A 22 -5.85 12.85 7.28
CA GLU A 22 -5.52 13.58 6.05
C GLU A 22 -4.01 13.49 5.76
N ALA A 23 -3.16 13.73 6.77
CA ALA A 23 -1.70 13.61 6.63
C ALA A 23 -1.27 12.17 6.31
N LYS A 24 -1.86 11.16 6.97
CA LYS A 24 -1.60 9.73 6.68
C LYS A 24 -1.97 9.36 5.24
N ILE A 25 -3.11 9.82 4.74
CA ILE A 25 -3.55 9.55 3.36
C ILE A 25 -2.66 10.29 2.35
N GLN A 26 -2.30 11.54 2.61
CA GLN A 26 -1.35 12.28 1.76
C GLN A 26 0.00 11.57 1.67
N HIS A 27 0.53 11.09 2.80
CA HIS A 27 1.76 10.32 2.80
C HIS A 27 1.63 9.04 1.96
N ALA A 28 0.52 8.31 2.08
CA ALA A 28 0.26 7.13 1.25
C ALA A 28 0.19 7.45 -0.26
N ILE A 29 -0.43 8.58 -0.63
CA ILE A 29 -0.48 9.06 -2.02
C ILE A 29 0.92 9.40 -2.54
N THR A 30 1.77 10.04 -1.72
CA THR A 30 3.16 10.32 -2.06
C THR A 30 3.95 9.04 -2.29
N LEU A 31 3.84 8.07 -1.37
CA LEU A 31 4.49 6.77 -1.53
C LEU A 31 4.05 6.08 -2.82
N ALA A 32 2.76 6.08 -3.11
CA ALA A 32 2.21 5.52 -4.35
C ALA A 32 2.79 6.15 -5.61
N ALA A 33 3.00 7.47 -5.60
CA ALA A 33 3.63 8.19 -6.70
C ALA A 33 5.11 7.78 -6.86
N THR A 34 5.84 7.67 -5.75
CA THR A 34 7.25 7.24 -5.75
C THR A 34 7.40 5.81 -6.25
N THR A 35 6.53 4.88 -5.83
CA THR A 35 6.60 3.50 -6.32
C THR A 35 6.27 3.39 -7.80
N GLU A 36 5.30 4.16 -8.30
CA GLU A 36 5.02 4.22 -9.74
C GLU A 36 6.19 4.82 -10.54
N GLN A 37 6.83 5.87 -10.01
CA GLN A 37 8.03 6.43 -10.64
C GLN A 37 9.15 5.38 -10.69
N PHE A 38 9.34 4.61 -9.62
CA PHE A 38 10.28 3.50 -9.59
C PHE A 38 9.91 2.42 -10.63
N ASP A 39 8.65 2.01 -10.72
CA ASP A 39 8.21 1.03 -11.72
C ASP A 39 8.51 1.47 -13.16
N ARG A 40 8.13 2.72 -13.50
CA ARG A 40 8.20 3.28 -14.85
C ARG A 40 9.60 3.70 -15.28
N HIS A 41 10.39 4.27 -14.38
CA HIS A 41 11.61 5.00 -14.74
C HIS A 41 12.90 4.41 -14.18
N SER A 42 12.85 3.37 -13.34
CA SER A 42 14.09 2.84 -12.76
C SER A 42 14.99 2.24 -13.83
N LEU A 43 16.24 2.70 -13.84
CA LEU A 43 17.30 2.15 -14.65
C LEU A 43 17.61 0.71 -14.22
N ALA A 44 18.19 -0.08 -15.13
CA ALA A 44 18.60 -1.45 -14.82
C ALA A 44 19.53 -1.52 -13.59
N ALA A 45 20.38 -0.51 -13.39
CA ALA A 45 21.28 -0.42 -12.24
C ALA A 45 20.53 -0.27 -10.90
N GLU A 46 19.47 0.55 -10.84
CA GLU A 46 18.65 0.73 -9.64
C GLU A 46 17.85 -0.53 -9.33
N LYS A 47 17.27 -1.18 -10.36
CA LYS A 47 16.61 -2.48 -10.20
C LYS A 47 17.58 -3.56 -9.72
N ASN A 48 18.82 -3.55 -10.21
CA ASN A 48 19.87 -4.47 -9.75
C ASN A 48 20.27 -4.22 -8.29
N LEU A 49 20.43 -2.95 -7.89
CA LEU A 49 20.73 -2.59 -6.50
C LEU A 49 19.64 -3.12 -5.55
N VAL A 50 18.37 -2.80 -5.85
CA VAL A 50 17.22 -3.28 -5.06
C VAL A 50 17.19 -4.82 -5.02
N SER A 51 17.43 -5.49 -6.15
CA SER A 51 17.49 -6.95 -6.22
C SER A 51 18.57 -7.56 -5.30
N VAL A 52 19.75 -6.94 -5.25
CA VAL A 52 20.86 -7.37 -4.38
C VAL A 52 20.50 -7.14 -2.91
N GLU A 53 19.97 -5.98 -2.56
CA GLU A 53 19.56 -5.65 -1.18
C GLU A 53 18.47 -6.61 -0.67
N LEU A 54 17.44 -6.88 -1.48
CA LEU A 54 16.40 -7.85 -1.15
C LEU A 54 16.96 -9.27 -0.99
N THR A 55 17.92 -9.67 -1.83
CA THR A 55 18.56 -10.99 -1.73
C THR A 55 19.38 -11.12 -0.45
N LYS A 56 20.09 -10.06 -0.03
CA LYS A 56 20.81 -10.03 1.26
C LYS A 56 19.84 -10.14 2.44
N LEU A 57 18.77 -9.35 2.46
CA LEU A 57 17.75 -9.41 3.52
C LEU A 57 17.10 -10.79 3.61
N GLU A 58 16.75 -11.40 2.47
CA GLU A 58 16.20 -12.75 2.43
C GLU A 58 17.17 -13.79 3.02
N LEU A 59 18.45 -13.70 2.66
CA LEU A 59 19.47 -14.63 3.16
C LEU A 59 19.64 -14.51 4.67
N LEU A 60 19.67 -13.28 5.20
CA LEU A 60 19.76 -13.03 6.64
C LEU A 60 18.59 -13.65 7.41
N LEU A 61 17.36 -13.47 6.92
CA LEU A 61 16.15 -14.03 7.53
C LEU A 61 16.09 -15.56 7.43
N LYS A 62 16.54 -16.15 6.32
CA LYS A 62 16.58 -17.61 6.15
C LYS A 62 17.56 -18.29 7.08
N ASN A 63 18.73 -17.68 7.25
CA ASN A 63 19.84 -18.29 7.99
C ASN A 63 19.71 -18.09 9.51
N LYS A 64 18.59 -17.56 10.01
CA LYS A 64 18.38 -17.18 11.42
C LYS A 64 19.53 -16.34 11.97
N ILE A 65 20.05 -15.44 11.13
CA ILE A 65 21.16 -14.56 11.53
C ILE A 65 20.65 -13.55 12.57
N ASP A 66 21.54 -13.11 13.45
CA ASP A 66 21.31 -12.12 14.50
C ASP A 66 20.38 -10.97 14.03
N VAL A 67 19.36 -10.69 14.83
CA VAL A 67 18.39 -9.60 14.62
C VAL A 67 19.10 -8.27 14.39
N ALA A 68 20.25 -8.04 15.05
CA ALA A 68 21.06 -6.86 14.84
C ALA A 68 21.56 -6.72 13.40
N ALA A 69 21.98 -7.83 12.77
CA ALA A 69 22.43 -7.82 11.38
C ALA A 69 21.29 -7.52 10.40
N ILE A 70 20.09 -8.07 10.65
CA ILE A 70 18.90 -7.78 9.85
C ILE A 70 18.52 -6.29 9.98
N SER A 71 18.49 -5.76 11.20
CA SER A 71 18.19 -4.35 11.46
C SER A 71 19.21 -3.41 10.79
N ASN A 72 20.50 -3.72 10.89
CA ASN A 72 21.55 -2.94 10.24
C ASN A 72 21.44 -3.00 8.72
N GLN A 73 21.15 -4.16 8.14
CA GLN A 73 20.95 -4.30 6.70
C GLN A 73 19.71 -3.51 6.23
N TRP A 74 18.64 -3.49 7.02
CA TRP A 74 17.46 -2.66 6.74
C TRP A 74 17.78 -1.16 6.77
N LYS A 75 18.48 -0.70 7.81
CA LYS A 75 18.93 0.70 7.96
C LYS A 75 19.94 1.14 6.89
N ALA A 76 20.66 0.20 6.29
CA ALA A 76 21.56 0.47 5.17
C ALA A 76 20.87 0.38 3.80
N ALA A 77 19.71 -0.27 3.70
CA ALA A 77 19.01 -0.46 2.44
C ALA A 77 18.57 0.89 1.85
N SER A 78 18.59 0.98 0.52
CA SER A 78 18.13 2.15 -0.22
C SER A 78 16.67 2.51 0.10
N PRO A 79 16.28 3.79 -0.05
CA PRO A 79 14.89 4.21 0.11
C PRO A 79 13.91 3.39 -0.76
N GLN A 80 14.32 3.04 -1.99
CA GLN A 80 13.53 2.25 -2.93
C GLN A 80 13.27 0.84 -2.41
N THR A 81 14.28 0.16 -1.88
CA THR A 81 14.10 -1.15 -1.24
C THR A 81 13.15 -1.06 -0.06
N ARG A 82 13.27 -0.03 0.79
CA ARG A 82 12.37 0.13 1.94
C ARG A 82 10.93 0.38 1.53
N ILE A 83 10.72 1.23 0.52
CA ILE A 83 9.40 1.51 -0.04
C ILE A 83 8.77 0.21 -0.55
N LEU A 84 9.51 -0.56 -1.35
CA LEU A 84 9.00 -1.79 -1.95
C LEU A 84 8.70 -2.88 -0.90
N VAL A 85 9.57 -3.07 0.09
CA VAL A 85 9.32 -4.03 1.18
C VAL A 85 8.12 -3.61 2.02
N ASN A 86 8.05 -2.35 2.44
CA ASN A 86 6.91 -1.84 3.22
C ASN A 86 5.61 -1.85 2.41
N PHE A 87 5.68 -1.66 1.09
CA PHE A 87 4.54 -1.87 0.19
C PHE A 87 4.04 -3.32 0.27
N GLU A 88 4.93 -4.30 0.13
CA GLU A 88 4.55 -5.72 0.17
C GLU A 88 4.09 -6.17 1.56
N ILE A 89 4.62 -5.59 2.64
CA ILE A 89 4.11 -5.81 4.00
C ILE A 89 2.66 -5.36 4.09
N ARG A 90 2.38 -4.10 3.74
CA ARG A 90 1.01 -3.55 3.81
C ARG A 90 0.05 -4.29 2.90
N HIS A 91 0.51 -4.64 1.70
CA HIS A 91 -0.26 -5.42 0.73
C HIS A 91 -0.62 -6.79 1.30
N PHE A 92 0.37 -7.51 1.84
CA PHE A 92 0.18 -8.85 2.36
C PHE A 92 -0.67 -8.90 3.63
N LEU A 93 -0.45 -7.96 4.57
CA LEU A 93 -1.17 -7.93 5.86
C LEU A 93 -2.53 -7.22 5.78
N LYS A 94 -2.77 -6.43 4.71
CA LYS A 94 -3.96 -5.58 4.57
C LYS A 94 -4.12 -4.61 5.75
N ASP A 95 -2.99 -4.15 6.24
CA ASP A 95 -2.83 -3.26 7.39
C ASP A 95 -1.73 -2.24 7.07
N ASN A 96 -1.62 -1.17 7.84
CA ASN A 96 -0.63 -0.11 7.64
C ASN A 96 0.71 -0.37 8.36
N ILE A 97 0.96 -1.64 8.66
CA ILE A 97 2.17 -2.13 9.30
C ILE A 97 3.35 -1.93 8.35
N VAL A 98 4.48 -1.50 8.90
CA VAL A 98 5.77 -1.36 8.21
C VAL A 98 6.83 -2.25 8.85
N PHE A 99 8.00 -2.33 8.24
CA PHE A 99 9.12 -3.13 8.73
C PHE A 99 9.43 -2.84 10.20
N GLU A 100 9.42 -1.57 10.58
CA GLU A 100 9.74 -1.09 11.92
C GLU A 100 8.78 -1.58 13.00
N ASP A 101 7.56 -2.00 12.63
CA ASP A 101 6.56 -2.50 13.58
C ASP A 101 6.78 -3.99 13.94
N PHE A 102 7.66 -4.70 13.23
CA PHE A 102 7.94 -6.10 13.50
C PHE A 102 9.04 -6.26 14.56
N ASP A 103 8.70 -6.94 15.65
CA ASP A 103 9.71 -7.54 16.52
C ASP A 103 10.34 -8.78 15.86
N LEU A 104 11.56 -8.63 15.34
CA LEU A 104 12.30 -9.70 14.68
C LEU A 104 12.84 -10.77 15.65
N HIS A 105 12.72 -10.63 16.97
CA HIS A 105 12.97 -11.73 17.89
C HIS A 105 11.83 -12.77 17.86
N ILE A 106 10.67 -12.42 17.29
CA ILE A 106 9.51 -13.30 17.15
C ILE A 106 9.59 -14.04 15.80
N ILE A 107 9.61 -15.38 15.85
CA ILE A 107 9.71 -16.23 14.64
C ILE A 107 8.58 -15.97 13.64
N GLN A 108 7.36 -15.72 14.13
CA GLN A 108 6.22 -15.39 13.26
C GLN A 108 6.47 -14.10 12.48
N HIS A 109 7.01 -13.06 13.11
CA HIS A 109 7.36 -11.81 12.45
C HIS A 109 8.47 -12.00 11.41
N GLN A 110 9.49 -12.81 11.71
CA GLN A 110 10.50 -13.17 10.71
C GLN A 110 9.90 -13.87 9.49
N HIS A 111 8.94 -14.77 9.68
CA HIS A 111 8.25 -15.43 8.56
C HIS A 111 7.41 -14.48 7.72
N LEU A 112 6.66 -13.56 8.35
CA LEU A 112 5.90 -12.52 7.66
C LEU A 112 6.86 -11.65 6.84
N MET A 113 7.98 -11.24 7.44
CA MET A 113 9.01 -10.43 6.78
C MET A 113 9.63 -11.15 5.58
N LEU A 114 10.02 -12.42 5.76
CA LEU A 114 10.58 -13.24 4.70
C LEU A 114 9.60 -13.38 3.53
N ARG A 115 8.30 -13.51 3.81
CA ARG A 115 7.26 -13.58 2.79
C ARG A 115 7.14 -12.25 2.03
N SER A 116 7.08 -11.11 2.72
CA SER A 116 7.01 -9.80 2.09
C SER A 116 8.23 -9.49 1.22
N ILE A 117 9.44 -9.86 1.66
CA ILE A 117 10.66 -9.71 0.85
C ILE A 117 10.61 -10.60 -0.40
N LYS A 118 10.14 -11.85 -0.28
CA LYS A 118 9.97 -12.72 -1.46
C LYS A 118 8.96 -12.15 -2.44
N SER A 119 7.85 -11.60 -1.95
CA SER A 119 6.87 -10.91 -2.80
C SER A 119 7.49 -9.70 -3.49
N ALA A 120 8.27 -8.88 -2.79
CA ALA A 120 9.00 -7.73 -3.36
C ALA A 120 9.95 -8.15 -4.48
N ARG A 121 10.67 -9.26 -4.30
CA ARG A 121 11.52 -9.83 -5.35
C ARG A 121 10.71 -10.32 -6.55
N GLY A 122 9.56 -10.93 -6.29
CA GLY A 122 8.61 -11.33 -7.33
C GLY A 122 8.09 -10.11 -8.11
N TRP A 123 7.72 -9.06 -7.39
CA TRP A 123 7.26 -7.79 -7.94
C TRP A 123 8.32 -7.19 -8.88
N LEU A 124 9.57 -7.09 -8.43
CA LEU A 124 10.69 -6.52 -9.19
C LEU A 124 10.96 -7.24 -10.53
N LYS A 125 10.66 -8.55 -10.58
CA LYS A 125 10.80 -9.38 -11.79
C LYS A 125 9.57 -9.33 -12.70
N SER A 126 8.43 -8.91 -12.17
CA SER A 126 7.17 -8.92 -12.88
C SER A 126 6.92 -7.58 -13.57
N LYS A 127 6.46 -7.58 -14.82
CA LYS A 127 5.89 -6.38 -15.46
C LYS A 127 4.48 -6.11 -14.91
N ARG A 128 4.30 -6.09 -13.59
CA ARG A 128 2.98 -5.83 -12.96
C ARG A 128 2.66 -4.35 -12.97
N GLY A 129 2.63 -3.77 -14.17
CA GLY A 129 1.73 -2.67 -14.45
C GLY A 129 0.32 -3.25 -14.47
N LEU A 130 -0.39 -3.24 -13.34
CA LEU A 130 -1.83 -3.41 -13.38
C LEU A 130 -2.37 -2.37 -14.37
N SER A 131 -3.33 -2.74 -15.22
CA SER A 131 -3.88 -1.87 -16.29
C SER A 131 -4.31 -0.47 -15.84
N ASN A 132 -4.46 -0.25 -14.53
CA ASN A 132 -4.91 0.99 -13.92
C ASN A 132 -3.75 1.77 -13.25
N GLY A 133 -2.49 1.33 -13.42
CA GLY A 133 -1.28 1.94 -12.83
C GLY A 133 -0.93 1.41 -11.44
N VAL A 134 0.38 1.34 -11.14
CA VAL A 134 0.91 0.99 -9.81
C VAL A 134 0.34 1.93 -8.75
N LYS A 135 0.39 3.24 -9.01
CA LYS A 135 -0.08 4.29 -8.09
C LYS A 135 -1.54 4.10 -7.64
N ALA A 136 -2.46 3.85 -8.58
CA ALA A 136 -3.88 3.65 -8.26
C ALA A 136 -4.09 2.44 -7.34
N THR A 137 -3.33 1.38 -7.60
CA THR A 137 -3.37 0.13 -6.82
C THR A 137 -2.88 0.36 -5.40
N GLU A 138 -1.78 1.07 -5.22
CA GLU A 138 -1.23 1.35 -3.88
C GLU A 138 -2.18 2.23 -3.07
N ILE A 139 -2.76 3.25 -3.70
CA ILE A 139 -3.76 4.12 -3.08
C ILE A 139 -4.95 3.29 -2.58
N VAL A 140 -5.47 2.37 -3.40
CA VAL A 140 -6.57 1.47 -3.01
C VAL A 140 -6.21 0.62 -1.78
N HIS A 141 -5.03 0.00 -1.76
CA HIS A 141 -4.61 -0.82 -0.62
C HIS A 141 -4.43 0.01 0.65
N ALA A 142 -3.70 1.12 0.57
CA ALA A 142 -3.44 1.98 1.71
C ALA A 142 -4.75 2.53 2.30
N LEU A 143 -5.68 3.00 1.47
CA LEU A 143 -6.99 3.47 1.92
C LEU A 143 -7.85 2.36 2.50
N SER A 144 -7.76 1.15 1.97
CA SER A 144 -8.50 0.01 2.54
C SER A 144 -8.03 -0.32 3.95
N ALA A 145 -6.72 -0.22 4.22
CA ALA A 145 -6.15 -0.40 5.57
C ALA A 145 -6.54 0.77 6.48
N ILE A 146 -6.30 2.01 6.05
CA ILE A 146 -6.64 3.22 6.81
C ILE A 146 -8.13 3.26 7.15
N TYR A 147 -9.01 2.91 6.23
CA TYR A 147 -10.46 2.87 6.49
C TYR A 147 -10.83 1.87 7.58
N ARG A 148 -10.18 0.69 7.60
CA ARG A 148 -10.37 -0.31 8.66
C ARG A 148 -9.84 0.19 10.00
N GLU A 149 -8.69 0.87 10.03
CA GLU A 149 -8.17 1.48 11.26
C GLU A 149 -9.13 2.53 11.81
N ILE A 150 -9.71 3.36 10.94
CA ILE A 150 -10.65 4.42 11.33
C ILE A 150 -11.98 3.85 11.84
N THR A 151 -12.54 2.89 11.12
CA THR A 151 -13.95 2.48 11.30
C THR A 151 -14.12 1.14 11.99
N HIS A 152 -13.04 0.37 12.15
CA HIS A 152 -13.05 -1.04 12.54
C HIS A 152 -13.87 -1.96 11.62
N ASN A 153 -14.33 -1.44 10.48
CA ASN A 153 -15.15 -2.14 9.51
C ASN A 153 -14.38 -2.42 8.23
N ARG A 154 -14.74 -3.51 7.55
CA ARG A 154 -14.19 -3.80 6.22
C ARG A 154 -14.67 -2.73 5.22
N PRO A 155 -13.85 -2.33 4.23
CA PRO A 155 -14.27 -1.39 3.23
C PRO A 155 -15.31 -2.05 2.31
N GLU A 156 -16.52 -1.52 2.35
CA GLU A 156 -17.63 -1.98 1.50
C GLU A 156 -17.77 -1.04 0.30
N ILE A 157 -17.71 -1.65 -0.89
CA ILE A 157 -18.03 -1.01 -2.16
C ILE A 157 -19.24 -1.73 -2.73
N ALA A 158 -20.27 -0.97 -3.11
CA ALA A 158 -21.45 -1.55 -3.72
C ALA A 158 -21.09 -2.31 -5.00
N SER A 159 -21.71 -3.48 -5.17
CA SER A 159 -21.58 -4.28 -6.39
C SER A 159 -22.54 -3.76 -7.46
N GLY A 160 -22.06 -3.65 -8.71
CA GLY A 160 -22.92 -3.31 -9.86
C GLY A 160 -22.83 -1.85 -10.36
N PRO A 161 -23.55 -1.53 -11.45
CA PRO A 161 -23.57 -0.19 -12.03
C PRO A 161 -24.11 0.84 -11.04
N ILE A 162 -23.71 2.10 -11.24
CA ILE A 162 -24.28 3.21 -10.49
C ILE A 162 -25.56 3.62 -11.19
N GLU A 163 -26.69 3.25 -10.61
CA GLU A 163 -28.01 3.79 -10.96
C GLU A 163 -28.13 5.22 -10.42
N GLU A 164 -29.04 6.04 -10.98
CA GLU A 164 -29.21 7.46 -10.60
C GLU A 164 -29.42 7.68 -9.10
N ASN A 165 -29.93 6.66 -8.38
CA ASN A 165 -30.21 6.73 -6.94
C ASN A 165 -29.15 6.04 -6.07
N ASN A 166 -28.07 5.50 -6.65
CA ASN A 166 -27.07 4.75 -5.90
C ASN A 166 -26.01 5.70 -5.33
N THR A 167 -26.18 6.10 -4.08
CA THR A 167 -25.23 6.99 -3.39
C THR A 167 -23.95 6.20 -3.06
N PRO A 168 -22.75 6.68 -3.46
CA PRO A 168 -21.50 6.01 -3.11
C PRO A 168 -21.34 5.83 -1.60
N SER A 169 -20.83 4.68 -1.15
CA SER A 169 -20.55 4.42 0.26
C SER A 169 -19.54 5.42 0.84
N LEU A 170 -19.45 5.54 2.17
CA LEU A 170 -18.46 6.41 2.82
C LEU A 170 -17.03 6.06 2.39
N PHE A 171 -16.74 4.76 2.24
CA PHE A 171 -15.45 4.31 1.72
C PHE A 171 -15.25 4.70 0.25
N GLU A 172 -16.27 4.53 -0.61
CA GLU A 172 -16.17 4.92 -2.03
C GLU A 172 -15.89 6.43 -2.18
N GLN A 173 -16.54 7.25 -1.36
CA GLN A 173 -16.33 8.69 -1.35
C GLN A 173 -14.89 9.05 -0.92
N LEU A 174 -14.38 8.38 0.12
CA LEU A 174 -13.00 8.57 0.58
C LEU A 174 -11.99 8.11 -0.48
N LEU A 175 -12.24 6.97 -1.12
CA LEU A 175 -11.37 6.41 -2.15
C LEU A 175 -11.33 7.31 -3.39
N LEU A 176 -12.48 7.81 -3.85
CA LEU A 176 -12.57 8.77 -4.94
C LEU A 176 -11.81 10.06 -4.64
N ALA A 177 -11.97 10.59 -3.42
CA ALA A 177 -11.28 11.81 -3.02
C ALA A 177 -9.77 11.64 -3.01
N ALA A 178 -9.26 10.54 -2.44
CA ALA A 178 -7.84 10.28 -2.37
C ALA A 178 -7.22 9.94 -3.75
N LEU A 179 -7.93 9.24 -4.63
CA LEU A 179 -7.48 9.03 -6.01
C LEU A 179 -7.35 10.37 -6.76
N ARG A 180 -8.33 11.28 -6.59
CA ARG A 180 -8.27 12.64 -7.17
C ARG A 180 -7.13 13.47 -6.62
N GLU A 181 -6.90 13.47 -5.30
CA GLU A 181 -5.72 14.09 -4.68
C GLU A 181 -4.41 13.48 -5.22
N GLY A 182 -4.43 12.19 -5.56
CA GLY A 182 -3.33 11.51 -6.26
C GLY A 182 -3.22 11.83 -7.75
N ASN A 183 -3.95 12.81 -8.28
CA ASN A 183 -4.03 13.13 -9.72
C ASN A 183 -4.49 11.94 -10.58
N ILE A 184 -5.37 11.08 -10.04
CA ILE A 184 -6.01 9.98 -10.75
C ILE A 184 -7.49 10.33 -10.87
N ASP A 185 -7.86 10.97 -11.98
CA ASP A 185 -9.27 11.23 -12.26
C ASP A 185 -9.94 9.96 -12.78
N ILE A 186 -10.91 9.47 -12.02
CA ILE A 186 -11.59 8.21 -12.27
C ILE A 186 -13.07 8.35 -11.96
N LYS A 187 -13.90 7.84 -12.88
CA LYS A 187 -15.34 7.83 -12.68
C LYS A 187 -15.71 6.87 -11.54
N PRO A 188 -16.74 7.15 -10.72
CA PRO A 188 -17.17 6.28 -9.63
C PRO A 188 -17.38 4.80 -10.04
N GLN A 189 -17.98 4.53 -11.21
CA GLN A 189 -18.14 3.16 -11.72
C GLN A 189 -16.79 2.45 -12.00
N SER A 190 -15.79 3.20 -12.45
CA SER A 190 -14.44 2.69 -12.70
C SER A 190 -13.68 2.44 -11.40
N VAL A 191 -13.96 3.18 -10.31
CA VAL A 191 -13.42 2.91 -8.98
C VAL A 191 -13.88 1.55 -8.45
N ARG A 192 -15.17 1.21 -8.63
CA ARG A 192 -15.68 -0.12 -8.26
C ARG A 192 -14.92 -1.23 -8.97
N LYS A 193 -14.74 -1.11 -10.29
CA LYS A 193 -13.95 -2.06 -11.10
C LYS A 193 -12.49 -2.15 -10.65
N LEU A 194 -11.86 -1.01 -10.38
CA LEU A 194 -10.50 -0.95 -9.85
C LEU A 194 -10.41 -1.71 -8.51
N TYR A 195 -11.28 -1.40 -7.55
CA TYR A 195 -11.30 -2.06 -6.25
C TYR A 195 -11.52 -3.57 -6.38
N SER A 196 -12.53 -4.00 -7.14
CA SER A 196 -12.79 -5.43 -7.36
C SER A 196 -11.60 -6.14 -8.01
N LYS A 197 -10.89 -5.49 -8.94
CA LYS A 197 -9.69 -6.04 -9.56
C LYS A 197 -8.57 -6.19 -8.55
N VAL A 198 -8.30 -5.15 -7.75
CA VAL A 198 -7.26 -5.15 -6.72
C VAL A 198 -7.52 -6.25 -5.68
N GLN A 199 -8.78 -6.44 -5.26
CA GLN A 199 -9.15 -7.53 -4.35
C GLN A 199 -8.99 -8.94 -4.97
N LYS A 200 -9.12 -9.08 -6.30
CA LYS A 200 -8.97 -10.37 -7.02
C LYS A 200 -7.52 -10.73 -7.35
N THR A 201 -6.66 -9.75 -7.57
CA THR A 201 -5.23 -9.95 -7.87
C THR A 201 -4.38 -10.17 -6.62
N ASP A 202 -5.01 -10.14 -5.45
CA ASP A 202 -4.39 -10.38 -4.16
C ASP A 202 -4.09 -11.88 -3.99
N PRO A 203 -2.83 -12.31 -3.83
CA PRO A 203 -2.43 -13.73 -3.75
C PRO A 203 -2.86 -14.43 -2.45
N SER A 204 -3.81 -13.87 -1.71
CA SER A 204 -4.38 -14.39 -0.47
C SER A 204 -5.86 -14.80 -0.59
N ASN A 205 -6.42 -14.81 -1.81
CA ASN A 205 -7.68 -15.47 -2.16
C ASN A 205 -7.41 -16.79 -2.91
#